data_AF-A0A9Q3ID62-F1
#
_entry.id   AF-A0A9Q3ID62-F1
#
_cell.length_a   1.000
_cell.length_b   1.000
_cell.length_c   1.000
_cell.angle_alpha   90.00
_cell.angle_beta   90.00
_cell.angle_gamma   90.00
#
_symmetry.space_group_name_H-M   'P 1'
#
loop_
_entity.id
_entity.type
_entity.pdbx_description
1 polymer ?
#
loop_
_entity_poly.entity_id
_entity_poly.type
_entity_poly.pdbx_seq_one_letter_code
_entity_poly.pdbx_strand_id
1 'polypeptide(L)'
;MLQEDFHISDEIIVGKLHSLFARNAKNRYCKIRIDHGKHDWSWWKSEMMTKWANNSWRFKMENEFESATLNSEKDKPLTWFFKQKDRLSALHPDMSDTTINMKI
;
A
#
# COMPACT_ATOMS: atom_id res chain seq x y z
N MET A 1 -11.10 -10.66 -12.15
CA MET A 1 -10.94 -11.65 -11.07
C MET A 1 -11.92 -11.35 -9.94
N LEU A 2 -11.59 -10.82 -8.75
CA LEU A 2 -12.54 -10.83 -7.62
C LEU A 2 -13.93 -10.14 -7.83
N GLN A 3 -14.01 -9.04 -8.57
CA GLN A 3 -15.29 -8.37 -8.84
C GLN A 3 -16.18 -9.20 -9.79
N GLU A 4 -15.56 -9.76 -10.84
CA GLU A 4 -16.22 -10.56 -11.87
C GLU A 4 -16.62 -11.93 -11.33
N ASP A 5 -15.78 -12.54 -10.49
CA ASP A 5 -15.98 -13.87 -9.94
C ASP A 5 -17.10 -13.90 -8.88
N PHE A 6 -17.34 -12.79 -8.18
CA PHE A 6 -18.28 -12.70 -7.06
C PHE A 6 -19.44 -11.71 -7.26
N HIS A 7 -19.53 -11.06 -8.43
CA HIS A 7 -20.56 -10.05 -8.75
C HIS A 7 -20.73 -8.98 -7.65
N ILE A 8 -19.64 -8.58 -7.00
CA ILE A 8 -19.68 -7.62 -5.89
C ILE A 8 -19.89 -6.23 -6.48
N SER A 9 -20.91 -5.52 -6.01
CA SER A 9 -21.19 -4.16 -6.46
C SER A 9 -20.09 -3.18 -6.05
N ASP A 10 -19.89 -2.14 -6.85
CA ASP A 10 -18.89 -1.11 -6.57
C ASP A 10 -19.14 -0.40 -5.24
N GLU A 11 -20.40 -0.22 -4.85
CA GLU A 11 -20.76 0.39 -3.56
C GLU A 11 -20.24 -0.43 -2.38
N ILE A 12 -20.27 -1.76 -2.48
CA ILE A 12 -19.76 -2.66 -1.44
C ILE A 12 -18.24 -2.59 -1.40
N ILE A 13 -17.57 -2.65 -2.56
CA ILE A 13 -16.11 -2.58 -2.64
C ILE A 13 -15.63 -1.24 -2.09
N VAL A 14 -16.15 -0.13 -2.60
CA VAL A 14 -15.80 1.23 -2.19
C VAL A 14 -16.17 1.48 -0.73
N GLY A 15 -17.30 0.96 -0.25
CA GLY A 15 -17.68 1.01 1.15
C GLY A 15 -16.66 0.34 2.08
N LYS A 16 -16.16 -0.84 1.69
CA LYS A 16 -15.14 -1.58 2.46
C LYS A 16 -13.80 -0.86 2.52
N LEU A 17 -13.42 -0.06 1.52
CA LEU A 17 -12.18 0.71 1.53
C LEU A 17 -12.02 1.57 2.80
N HIS A 18 -13.12 2.15 3.30
CA HIS A 18 -13.08 2.95 4.54
C HIS A 18 -12.61 2.16 5.76
N SER A 19 -12.93 0.86 5.82
CA SER A 19 -12.54 -0.05 6.89
C SER A 19 -11.16 -0.67 6.68
N LEU A 20 -10.76 -0.86 5.42
CA LEU A 20 -9.46 -1.44 5.06
C LEU A 20 -8.31 -0.44 5.20
N PHE A 21 -8.56 0.84 4.94
CA PHE A 21 -7.54 1.86 5.10
C PHE A 21 -7.35 2.28 6.55
N ALA A 22 -6.09 2.56 6.89
CA ALA A 22 -5.72 3.13 8.17
C ALA A 22 -4.99 4.48 7.99
N ARG A 23 -5.02 5.31 9.05
CA ARG A 23 -4.23 6.54 9.16
C ARG A 23 -4.34 7.44 7.90
N ASN A 24 -3.20 7.76 7.29
CA ASN A 24 -3.12 8.66 6.14
C ASN A 24 -3.88 8.15 4.91
N ALA A 25 -3.92 6.84 4.68
CA ALA A 25 -4.69 6.27 3.57
C ALA A 25 -6.20 6.48 3.79
N LYS A 26 -6.68 6.29 5.03
CA LYS A 26 -8.07 6.51 5.41
C LYS A 26 -8.45 7.98 5.27
N ASN A 27 -7.59 8.89 5.75
CA ASN A 27 -7.81 10.33 5.64
C ASN A 27 -7.86 10.78 4.17
N ARG A 28 -6.97 10.28 3.31
CA ARG A 28 -7.00 10.57 1.87
C ARG A 28 -8.29 10.07 1.23
N TYR A 29 -8.68 8.83 1.53
CA TYR A 29 -9.93 8.27 1.03
C TYR A 29 -11.14 9.12 1.42
N CYS A 30 -11.27 9.48 2.70
CA CYS A 30 -12.38 10.33 3.15
C CYS A 30 -12.38 11.69 2.44
N LYS A 31 -11.21 12.32 2.31
CA LYS A 31 -11.08 13.61 1.60
C LYS A 31 -11.52 13.50 0.14
N ILE A 32 -11.01 12.52 -0.60
CA ILE A 32 -11.37 12.35 -2.01
C ILE A 32 -12.86 12.07 -2.17
N ARG A 33 -13.44 11.27 -1.27
CA ARG A 33 -14.87 10.96 -1.28
C ARG A 33 -15.74 12.20 -0.99
N ILE A 34 -15.27 13.14 -0.17
CA ILE A 34 -15.93 14.43 0.05
C ILE A 34 -15.78 15.31 -1.20
N ASP A 35 -14.58 15.41 -1.76
CA ASP A 35 -14.26 16.34 -2.85
C ASP A 35 -14.89 15.92 -4.20
N HIS A 36 -14.98 14.61 -4.48
CA HIS A 36 -15.40 14.08 -5.78
C HIS A 36 -16.71 13.26 -5.71
N GLY A 37 -17.21 12.96 -4.52
CA GLY A 37 -18.45 12.20 -4.34
C GLY A 37 -18.29 10.69 -4.55
N LYS A 38 -19.31 10.06 -5.13
CA LYS A 38 -19.35 8.61 -5.38
C LYS A 38 -18.81 8.30 -6.79
N HIS A 39 -17.93 7.32 -6.87
CA HIS A 39 -17.36 6.83 -8.12
C HIS A 39 -17.25 5.31 -8.07
N ASP A 40 -17.18 4.71 -9.26
CA ASP A 40 -16.99 3.27 -9.48
C ASP A 40 -15.63 2.76 -8.97
N TRP A 41 -15.50 1.45 -8.88
CA TRP A 41 -14.26 0.82 -8.40
C TRP A 41 -13.07 1.09 -9.31
N SER A 42 -13.29 1.18 -10.63
CA SER A 42 -12.22 1.40 -11.61
C SER A 42 -11.54 2.75 -11.41
N TRP A 43 -12.34 3.79 -11.11
CA TRP A 43 -11.88 5.12 -10.79
C TRP A 43 -11.07 5.14 -9.50
N TRP A 44 -11.58 4.50 -8.44
CA TRP A 44 -10.84 4.39 -7.17
C TRP A 44 -9.51 3.65 -7.34
N LYS A 45 -9.48 2.60 -8.17
CA LYS A 45 -8.25 1.89 -8.50
C LYS A 45 -7.24 2.84 -9.16
N SER A 46 -7.66 3.64 -10.14
CA SER A 46 -6.81 4.65 -10.78
C SER A 46 -6.28 5.67 -9.76
N GLU A 47 -7.15 6.21 -8.90
CA GLU A 47 -6.78 7.17 -7.86
C GLU A 47 -5.76 6.63 -6.84
N MET A 48 -5.83 5.34 -6.52
CA MET A 48 -4.83 4.71 -5.67
C MET A 48 -3.50 4.53 -6.39
N MET A 49 -3.52 4.09 -7.64
CA MET A 49 -2.30 3.91 -8.45
C MET A 49 -1.56 5.24 -8.63
N THR A 50 -2.29 6.33 -8.85
CA THR A 50 -1.73 7.69 -8.93
C THR A 50 -1.01 8.11 -7.66
N LYS A 51 -1.32 7.55 -6.48
CA LYS A 51 -0.66 7.92 -5.21
C LYS A 51 0.39 6.93 -4.74
N TRP A 52 0.13 5.64 -4.84
CA TRP A 52 0.86 4.57 -4.16
C TRP A 52 1.46 3.52 -5.09
N ALA A 53 1.40 3.71 -6.41
CA ALA A 53 2.02 2.80 -7.37
C ALA A 53 2.60 3.54 -8.59
N ASN A 54 2.85 4.84 -8.45
CA ASN A 54 3.51 5.63 -9.48
C ASN A 54 5.04 5.55 -9.33
N ASN A 55 5.77 5.96 -10.37
CA ASN A 55 7.25 5.91 -10.39
C ASN A 55 7.89 6.73 -9.27
N SER A 56 7.33 7.88 -8.89
CA SER A 56 7.85 8.70 -7.81
C SER A 56 7.70 8.03 -6.44
N TRP A 57 6.58 7.35 -6.20
CA TRP A 57 6.36 6.56 -5.01
C TRP A 57 7.30 5.36 -4.96
N ARG A 58 7.47 4.66 -6.09
CA ARG A 58 8.39 3.53 -6.22
C ARG A 58 9.82 3.93 -5.89
N PHE A 59 10.33 4.97 -6.55
CA PHE A 59 11.66 5.52 -6.30
C PHE A 59 11.84 5.95 -4.84
N LYS A 60 10.83 6.57 -4.24
CA LYS A 60 10.85 6.93 -2.82
C LYS A 60 10.99 5.69 -1.93
N MET A 61 10.24 4.63 -2.18
CA MET A 61 10.31 3.40 -1.38
C MET A 61 11.62 2.65 -1.57
N GLU A 62 12.16 2.61 -2.79
CA GLU A 62 13.49 2.05 -3.09
C GLU A 62 14.57 2.79 -2.29
N ASN A 63 14.62 4.13 -2.35
CA ASN A 63 15.56 4.93 -1.57
C ASN A 63 15.38 4.75 -0.05
N GLU A 64 14.13 4.69 0.42
CA GLU A 64 13.83 4.48 1.83
C GLU A 64 14.26 3.10 2.33
N PHE A 65 14.26 2.09 1.46
CA PHE A 65 14.78 0.75 1.77
C PHE A 65 16.31 0.75 1.74
N GLU A 66 16.93 1.25 0.67
CA GLU A 66 18.39 1.27 0.48
C GLU A 66 19.12 2.08 1.55
N SER A 67 18.54 3.20 2.00
CA SER A 67 19.12 4.05 3.05
C SER A 67 18.79 3.58 4.48
N ALA A 68 17.90 2.59 4.64
CA ALA A 68 17.54 2.12 5.97
C ALA A 68 18.67 1.28 6.56
N THR A 69 19.22 1.75 7.67
CA THR A 69 20.15 1.00 8.51
C THR A 69 19.47 0.71 9.85
N LEU A 70 19.80 -0.43 10.47
CA LEU A 70 19.30 -0.76 11.80
C LEU A 70 20.12 0.00 12.85
N ASN A 71 19.48 0.88 13.60
CA ASN A 71 20.11 1.55 14.74
C ASN A 71 19.86 0.74 16.02
N SER A 72 20.92 0.16 16.59
CA SER A 72 20.82 -0.70 17.78
C SER A 72 20.31 0.00 19.04
N GLU A 73 20.42 1.33 19.13
CA GLU A 73 19.98 2.11 20.30
C GLU A 73 18.52 2.59 20.18
N LYS A 74 18.02 2.75 18.95
CA LYS A 74 16.72 3.39 18.69
C LYS A 74 15.67 2.41 18.15
N ASP A 75 16.09 1.44 17.36
CA ASP A 75 15.19 0.57 16.64
C ASP A 75 14.96 -0.75 17.37
N LYS A 76 13.71 -1.22 17.38
CA LYS A 76 13.40 -2.60 17.74
C LYS A 76 13.66 -3.47 16.51
N PRO A 77 14.58 -4.46 16.56
CA PRO A 77 14.98 -5.23 15.38
C PRO A 77 13.80 -5.84 14.61
N LEU A 78 12.82 -6.39 15.33
CA LEU A 78 11.65 -7.00 14.72
C LEU A 78 10.77 -5.98 13.96
N THR A 79 10.56 -4.80 14.54
CA THR A 79 9.78 -3.73 13.90
C THR A 79 10.50 -3.18 12.68
N TRP A 80 11.81 -3.01 12.77
CA TRP A 80 12.62 -2.58 11.64
C TRP A 80 12.58 -3.61 10.49
N PHE A 81 12.75 -4.89 10.82
CA PHE A 81 12.67 -5.99 9.86
C PHE A 81 11.32 -6.01 9.13
N PHE A 82 10.20 -6.00 9.87
CA PHE A 82 8.88 -6.00 9.25
C PHE A 82 8.64 -4.78 8.36
N LYS A 83 9.17 -3.62 8.74
CA LYS A 83 9.10 -2.42 7.89
C LYS A 83 9.85 -2.59 6.57
N GLN A 84 11.03 -3.23 6.58
CA GLN A 84 11.76 -3.53 5.35
C GLN A 84 11.06 -4.60 4.51
N LYS A 85 10.53 -5.64 5.15
CA LYS A 85 9.70 -6.65 4.50
C LYS A 85 8.49 -6.05 3.80
N ASP A 86 7.76 -5.15 4.47
CA ASP A 86 6.59 -4.47 3.89
C ASP A 86 6.97 -3.65 2.64
N ARG A 87 8.10 -2.94 2.68
CA ARG A 87 8.61 -2.16 1.54
C ARG A 87 8.94 -3.05 0.35
N LEU A 88 9.70 -4.13 0.56
CA LEU A 88 10.07 -5.06 -0.51
C LEU A 88 8.84 -5.77 -1.08
N SER A 89 7.91 -6.21 -0.23
CA SER A 89 6.67 -6.86 -0.65
C SER A 89 5.80 -5.92 -1.49
N ALA A 90 5.79 -4.63 -1.18
CA ALA A 90 5.04 -3.64 -1.95
C ALA A 90 5.71 -3.30 -3.30
N LEU A 91 7.05 -3.34 -3.38
CA LEU A 91 7.80 -3.08 -4.62
C LEU A 91 7.87 -4.30 -5.54
N HIS A 92 7.88 -5.50 -4.96
CA HIS A 92 8.06 -6.77 -5.64
C HIS A 92 7.06 -7.81 -5.09
N PRO A 93 5.77 -7.70 -5.44
CA PRO A 93 4.72 -8.58 -4.91
C PRO A 93 4.93 -10.07 -5.26
N ASP A 94 5.67 -10.36 -6.33
CA ASP A 94 5.96 -11.72 -6.79
C ASP A 94 7.25 -12.30 -6.17
N MET A 95 7.93 -11.55 -5.30
CA MET A 95 9.17 -12.00 -4.66
C MET A 95 8.86 -12.99 -3.53
N SER A 96 9.63 -14.09 -3.48
CA SER A 96 9.47 -15.08 -2.41
C SER A 96 9.90 -14.53 -1.05
N ASP A 97 9.27 -15.02 0.03
CA ASP A 97 9.65 -14.68 1.41
C ASP A 97 11.12 -14.97 1.69
N THR A 98 11.67 -16.07 1.14
CA THR A 98 13.09 -16.40 1.29
C THR A 98 13.99 -15.34 0.67
N THR A 99 13.66 -14.87 -0.53
CA THR A 99 14.43 -13.82 -1.20
C THR A 99 14.31 -12.48 -0.48
N ILE A 100 13.13 -12.15 0.05
CA ILE A 100 12.93 -10.95 0.88
C ILE A 100 13.82 -11.01 2.11
N ASN A 101 13.81 -12.12 2.84
CA ASN A 101 14.59 -12.28 4.06
C ASN A 101 16.11 -12.25 3.82
N MET A 102 16.58 -12.66 2.64
CA MET A 102 17.99 -12.56 2.26
C MET A 102 18.43 -11.12 1.89
N LYS A 103 17.48 -10.27 1.50
CA LYS A 103 17.74 -8.87 1.12
C LYS A 103 17.74 -7.91 2.30
N ILE A 104 17.13 -8.28 3.42
CA ILE A 104 17.03 -7.50 4.66
C ILE A 104 18.18 -7.87 5.59
#